data_AF-A0A846I2R4-F1
#
_entry.id   AF-A0A846I2R4-F1
#
_cell.length_a   1.000
_cell.length_b   1.000
_cell.length_c   1.000
_cell.angle_alpha   90.00
_cell.angle_beta   90.00
_cell.angle_gamma   90.00
#
_symmetry.space_group_name_H-M   'P 1'
#
loop_
_entity.id
_entity.type
_entity.pdbx_description
1 polymer ?
#
loop_
_entity_poly.entity_id
_entity_poly.type
_entity_poly.pdbx_seq_one_letter_code
_entity_poly.pdbx_strand_id
1 'polypeptide(L)'
;MKGKSSIGIIFLVIGLGIFLEALNLWDFGNVISSYWPMILIVIGIKKLLEKSVSYLNGIVLILLGAMFQLRNLNILYNVSKFFWAGIFLLIGFYLLSYKESFKPKDRAFFGGQNAEDFVKTGAIFSGARTKNYSKSFKGGSITTMFAGVDLDLLDAELSLDGAYIDVFVAFGGVDIMVPENWNVVITGIPIFGGWSNKTRNRNINNAGLTLKINCIAAFGGLDVKHYFN
;
A
#
# COMPACT_ATOMS: atom_id res chain seq x y z
N MET A 1 34.62 16.45 -19.45
CA MET A 1 34.74 15.56 -20.65
C MET A 1 34.64 14.06 -20.30
N LYS A 2 33.69 13.60 -19.46
CA LYS A 2 33.67 12.22 -18.91
C LYS A 2 32.51 11.32 -19.36
N GLY A 3 31.69 11.71 -20.34
CA GLY A 3 30.49 10.96 -20.74
C GLY A 3 30.61 10.06 -21.98
N LYS A 4 31.57 10.30 -22.88
CA LYS A 4 31.63 9.61 -24.19
C LYS A 4 32.44 8.30 -24.18
N SER A 5 33.36 8.13 -23.22
CA SER A 5 34.23 6.95 -23.15
C SER A 5 33.50 5.70 -22.60
N SER A 6 32.59 5.86 -21.63
CA SER A 6 31.91 4.72 -20.98
C SER A 6 30.95 3.98 -21.92
N ILE A 7 30.25 4.70 -22.80
CA ILE A 7 29.37 4.08 -23.80
C ILE A 7 30.18 3.27 -24.82
N GLY A 8 31.33 3.78 -25.27
CA GLY A 8 32.19 3.06 -26.20
C GLY A 8 32.70 1.72 -25.63
N ILE A 9 33.06 1.71 -24.35
CA ILE A 9 33.50 0.48 -23.66
C ILE A 9 32.36 -0.55 -23.59
N ILE A 10 31.13 -0.13 -23.31
CA ILE A 10 29.96 -1.04 -23.26
C ILE A 10 29.72 -1.68 -24.64
N PHE A 11 29.71 -0.88 -25.72
CA PHE A 11 29.55 -1.41 -27.07
C PHE A 11 30.69 -2.34 -27.48
N LEU A 12 31.92 -2.04 -27.06
CA LEU A 12 33.08 -2.89 -27.34
C LEU A 12 32.97 -4.26 -26.64
N VAL A 13 32.56 -4.28 -25.37
CA VAL A 13 32.39 -5.53 -24.61
C VAL A 13 31.24 -6.38 -25.18
N ILE A 14 30.10 -5.75 -25.51
CA ILE A 14 28.96 -6.44 -26.12
C ILE A 14 29.35 -6.99 -27.50
N GLY A 15 30.00 -6.19 -28.33
CA GLY A 15 30.45 -6.59 -29.66
C GLY A 15 31.46 -7.74 -29.62
N LEU A 16 32.41 -7.70 -28.67
CA LEU A 16 33.37 -8.78 -28.47
C LEU A 16 32.68 -10.08 -28.03
N GLY A 17 31.70 -10.00 -27.14
CA GLY A 17 30.93 -11.17 -26.70
C GLY A 17 30.16 -11.83 -27.85
N ILE A 18 29.47 -11.04 -28.66
CA ILE A 18 28.75 -11.54 -29.85
C ILE A 18 29.73 -12.12 -30.88
N PHE A 19 30.90 -11.51 -31.04
CA PHE A 19 31.94 -12.01 -31.95
C PHE A 19 32.49 -13.37 -31.49
N LEU A 20 32.73 -13.56 -30.19
CA LEU A 20 33.16 -14.84 -29.62
C LEU A 20 32.07 -15.93 -29.75
N GLU A 21 30.80 -15.55 -29.66
CA GLU A 21 29.67 -16.44 -29.93
C GLU A 21 29.58 -16.83 -31.40
N ALA A 22 29.81 -15.90 -32.33
CA ALA A 22 29.87 -16.18 -33.76
C ALA A 22 31.01 -17.15 -34.14
N LEU A 23 32.09 -17.18 -33.35
CA LEU A 23 33.19 -18.15 -33.48
C LEU A 23 32.90 -19.50 -32.81
N ASN A 24 31.73 -19.67 -32.20
CA ASN A 24 31.32 -20.85 -31.43
C ASN A 24 32.29 -21.19 -30.28
N LEU A 25 33.01 -20.18 -29.77
CA LEU A 25 33.98 -20.32 -28.68
C LEU A 25 33.32 -20.17 -27.31
N TRP A 26 32.23 -19.42 -27.24
CA TRP A 26 31.57 -19.06 -25.99
C TRP A 26 30.09 -18.74 -26.22
N ASP A 27 29.23 -19.17 -25.31
CA ASP A 27 27.78 -18.97 -25.38
C ASP A 27 27.37 -17.67 -24.64
N PHE A 28 27.64 -16.52 -25.27
CA PHE A 28 27.57 -15.22 -24.61
C PHE A 28 26.14 -14.81 -24.28
N GLY A 29 25.19 -15.11 -25.19
CA GLY A 29 23.75 -14.92 -24.96
C GLY A 29 23.26 -15.63 -23.69
N ASN A 30 23.65 -16.88 -23.47
CA ASN A 30 23.27 -17.64 -22.28
C ASN A 30 23.84 -17.04 -21.00
N VAL A 31 25.11 -16.61 -21.01
CA VAL A 31 25.73 -15.94 -19.84
C VAL A 31 25.02 -14.62 -19.52
N ILE A 32 24.72 -13.77 -20.49
CA ILE A 32 23.98 -12.52 -20.22
C ILE A 32 22.60 -12.82 -19.66
N SER A 33 21.86 -13.75 -20.27
CA SER A 33 20.52 -14.13 -19.83
C SER A 33 20.53 -14.67 -18.40
N SER A 34 21.57 -15.40 -18.00
CA SER A 34 21.70 -15.91 -16.64
C SER A 34 22.07 -14.83 -15.61
N TYR A 35 22.88 -13.83 -15.98
CA TYR A 35 23.48 -12.87 -15.03
C TYR A 35 22.98 -11.43 -15.12
N TRP A 36 22.07 -11.09 -16.02
CA TRP A 36 21.45 -9.75 -16.04
C TRP A 36 20.87 -9.28 -14.69
N PRO A 37 20.32 -10.15 -13.80
CA PRO A 37 19.80 -9.72 -12.50
C PRO A 37 20.88 -9.12 -11.58
N MET A 38 22.17 -9.41 -11.81
CA MET A 38 23.27 -8.79 -11.08
C MET A 38 23.29 -7.27 -11.22
N ILE A 39 22.84 -6.73 -12.36
CA ILE A 39 22.74 -5.29 -12.58
C ILE A 39 21.73 -4.68 -11.61
N LEU A 40 20.58 -5.33 -11.40
CA LEU A 40 19.57 -4.89 -10.44
C LEU A 40 20.12 -4.86 -9.01
N ILE A 41 20.88 -5.89 -8.62
CA ILE A 41 21.51 -5.98 -7.29
C ILE A 41 22.52 -4.83 -7.11
N VAL A 42 23.38 -4.58 -8.09
CA VAL A 42 24.39 -3.50 -8.03
C VAL A 42 23.72 -2.13 -7.93
N ILE A 43 22.66 -1.88 -8.70
CA ILE A 43 21.89 -0.63 -8.63
C ILE A 43 21.23 -0.49 -7.25
N GLY A 44 20.65 -1.57 -6.72
CA GLY A 44 20.05 -1.59 -5.39
C GLY A 44 21.06 -1.28 -4.28
N ILE A 45 22.27 -1.88 -4.35
CA ILE A 45 23.36 -1.60 -3.40
C ILE A 45 23.79 -0.15 -3.48
N LYS A 46 23.99 0.41 -4.68
CA LYS A 46 24.32 1.83 -4.84
C LYS A 46 23.26 2.73 -4.20
N LYS A 47 21.99 2.42 -4.41
CA LYS A 47 20.86 3.14 -3.79
C LYS A 47 20.84 3.03 -2.26
N LEU A 48 21.32 1.93 -1.67
CA LEU A 48 21.46 1.80 -0.21
C LEU A 48 22.60 2.63 0.37
N LEU A 49 23.67 2.81 -0.41
CA LEU A 49 24.82 3.63 -0.02
C LEU A 49 24.52 5.13 -0.20
N GLU A 50 23.55 5.49 -1.04
CA GLU A 50 23.07 6.86 -1.22
C GLU A 50 22.05 7.25 -0.15
N LYS A 51 22.42 8.22 0.70
CA LYS A 51 21.59 8.73 1.81
C LYS A 51 20.31 9.46 1.37
N SER A 52 20.14 9.75 0.08
CA SER A 52 19.09 10.61 -0.48
C SER A 52 17.85 9.85 -0.97
N VAL A 53 17.91 8.52 -1.08
CA VAL A 53 16.81 7.69 -1.59
C VAL A 53 16.26 6.83 -0.46
N SER A 54 14.94 6.65 -0.39
CA SER A 54 14.31 5.75 0.59
C SER A 54 14.97 4.37 0.53
N TYR A 55 15.59 3.94 1.64
CA TYR A 55 16.28 2.66 1.78
C TYR A 55 15.40 1.48 1.32
N LEU A 56 14.09 1.61 1.48
CA LEU A 56 13.09 0.63 1.08
C LEU A 56 13.16 0.31 -0.43
N ASN A 57 13.36 1.31 -1.29
CA ASN A 57 13.48 1.09 -2.74
C ASN A 57 14.75 0.32 -3.11
N GLY A 58 15.86 0.54 -2.39
CA GLY A 58 17.11 -0.20 -2.58
C GLY A 58 16.97 -1.66 -2.16
N ILE A 59 16.34 -1.91 -1.01
CA ILE A 59 16.06 -3.27 -0.50
C ILE A 59 15.19 -4.06 -1.49
N VAL A 60 14.12 -3.46 -1.99
CA VAL A 60 13.21 -4.10 -2.95
C VAL A 60 13.94 -4.49 -4.23
N LEU A 61 14.79 -3.61 -4.77
CA LEU A 61 15.59 -3.88 -5.97
C LEU A 61 16.57 -5.05 -5.77
N ILE A 62 17.24 -5.12 -4.61
CA ILE A 62 18.15 -6.22 -4.29
C ILE A 62 17.40 -7.54 -4.18
N LEU A 63 16.25 -7.56 -3.49
CA LEU A 63 15.44 -8.77 -3.34
C LEU A 63 14.95 -9.31 -4.68
N LEU A 64 14.47 -8.42 -5.56
CA LEU A 64 14.05 -8.80 -6.91
C LEU A 64 15.22 -9.34 -7.75
N GLY A 65 16.37 -8.67 -7.73
CA GLY A 65 17.57 -9.12 -8.44
C GLY A 65 18.08 -10.48 -7.96
N ALA A 66 18.17 -10.67 -6.64
CA ALA A 66 18.55 -11.94 -6.04
C ALA A 66 17.58 -13.07 -6.41
N MET A 67 16.27 -12.78 -6.41
CA MET A 67 15.25 -13.76 -6.80
C MET A 67 15.38 -14.17 -8.28
N PHE A 68 15.52 -13.22 -9.20
CA PHE A 68 15.71 -13.53 -10.61
C PHE A 68 17.01 -14.29 -10.87
N GLN A 69 18.09 -13.97 -10.15
CA GLN A 69 19.36 -14.69 -10.25
C GLN A 69 19.21 -16.15 -9.81
N LEU A 70 18.54 -16.39 -8.68
CA LEU A 70 18.27 -17.74 -8.16
C LEU A 70 17.42 -18.57 -9.12
N ARG A 71 16.47 -17.94 -9.83
CA ARG A 71 15.69 -18.58 -10.89
C ARG A 71 16.56 -18.95 -12.09
N ASN A 72 17.38 -18.01 -12.56
CA ASN A 72 18.22 -18.21 -13.74
C ASN A 72 19.31 -19.27 -13.55
N LEU A 73 19.84 -19.41 -12.34
CA LEU A 73 20.86 -20.41 -12.02
C LEU A 73 20.27 -21.82 -11.76
N ASN A 74 18.95 -21.99 -11.85
CA ASN A 74 18.23 -23.25 -11.55
C ASN A 74 18.58 -23.85 -10.17
N ILE A 75 19.12 -23.05 -9.24
CA ILE A 75 19.52 -23.48 -7.89
C ILE A 75 18.28 -23.89 -7.08
N LEU A 76 17.14 -23.22 -7.31
CA LEU A 76 15.88 -23.50 -6.65
C LEU A 76 14.85 -24.00 -7.67
N TYR A 77 14.54 -25.30 -7.63
CA TYR A 77 13.36 -25.83 -8.31
C TYR A 77 12.11 -25.17 -7.72
N ASN A 78 11.25 -24.61 -8.57
CA ASN A 78 10.02 -23.89 -8.20
C ASN A 78 10.21 -22.53 -7.48
N VAL A 79 11.10 -21.64 -7.97
CA VAL A 79 11.21 -20.25 -7.47
C VAL A 79 9.86 -19.54 -7.39
N SER A 80 8.95 -19.76 -8.34
CA SER A 80 7.58 -19.22 -8.27
C SER A 80 6.83 -19.62 -7.00
N LYS A 81 6.97 -20.87 -6.52
CA LYS A 81 6.29 -21.31 -5.30
C LYS A 81 6.89 -20.64 -4.06
N PHE A 82 8.22 -20.52 -4.00
CA PHE A 82 8.91 -19.81 -2.93
C PHE A 82 8.57 -18.31 -2.92
N PHE A 83 8.39 -17.70 -4.09
CA PHE A 83 7.95 -16.31 -4.20
C PHE A 83 6.58 -16.10 -3.58
N TRP A 84 5.59 -16.90 -4.00
CA TRP A 84 4.25 -16.83 -3.42
C TRP A 84 4.27 -17.13 -1.92
N ALA A 85 4.99 -18.18 -1.49
CA ALA A 85 5.16 -18.51 -0.07
C ALA A 85 5.80 -17.36 0.72
N GLY A 86 6.81 -16.69 0.17
CA GLY A 86 7.47 -15.53 0.77
C GLY A 86 6.53 -14.34 0.90
N ILE A 87 5.70 -14.06 -0.11
CA ILE A 87 4.65 -13.04 -0.03
C ILE A 87 3.65 -13.37 1.08
N PHE A 88 3.12 -14.59 1.13
CA PHE A 88 2.18 -15.00 2.16
C PHE A 88 2.81 -14.95 3.57
N LEU A 89 4.08 -15.33 3.70
CA LEU A 89 4.81 -15.27 4.97
C LEU A 89 5.04 -13.82 5.41
N LEU A 90 5.43 -12.93 4.50
CA LEU A 90 5.58 -11.50 4.80
C LEU A 90 4.25 -10.86 5.17
N ILE A 91 3.16 -11.19 4.47
CA ILE A 91 1.81 -10.75 4.83
C ILE A 91 1.43 -11.27 6.21
N GLY A 92 1.65 -12.55 6.49
CA GLY A 92 1.38 -13.14 7.81
C GLY A 92 2.20 -12.49 8.91
N PHE A 93 3.49 -12.25 8.67
CA PHE A 93 4.37 -11.56 9.61
C PHE A 93 3.98 -10.10 9.80
N TYR A 94 3.59 -9.39 8.74
CA TYR A 94 3.11 -8.01 8.81
C TYR A 94 1.80 -7.93 9.61
N LEU A 95 0.86 -8.85 9.39
CA LEU A 95 -0.37 -8.97 10.19
C LEU A 95 -0.07 -9.26 11.67
N LEU A 96 0.95 -10.08 11.97
CA LEU A 96 1.37 -10.37 13.34
C LEU A 96 2.15 -9.22 14.00
N SER A 97 2.90 -8.47 13.19
CA SER A 97 3.78 -7.38 13.64
C SER A 97 3.09 -6.03 13.63
N TYR A 98 1.89 -5.92 13.04
CA TYR A 98 0.97 -4.82 13.26
C TYR A 98 0.46 -4.87 14.70
N LYS A 99 1.34 -4.49 15.61
CA LYS A 99 1.06 -4.27 17.01
C LYS A 99 0.34 -2.95 17.13
N GLU A 100 -0.92 -2.93 16.73
CA GLU A 100 -1.86 -2.03 17.35
C GLU A 100 -2.42 -2.66 18.62
N SER A 101 -2.69 -1.79 19.57
CA SER A 101 -3.22 -2.01 20.92
C SER A 101 -4.61 -2.67 20.96
N PHE A 102 -4.86 -3.67 20.12
CA PHE A 102 -6.03 -4.53 20.18
C PHE A 102 -5.95 -5.41 21.42
N LYS A 103 -6.47 -4.88 22.53
CA LYS A 103 -6.98 -5.71 23.62
C LYS A 103 -7.92 -6.76 22.99
N PRO A 104 -7.63 -8.06 23.13
CA PRO A 104 -8.44 -9.11 22.54
C PRO A 104 -9.69 -9.28 23.42
N LYS A 105 -10.77 -8.57 23.10
CA LYS A 105 -12.09 -8.96 23.62
C LYS A 105 -13.20 -9.05 22.57
N ASP A 106 -13.02 -8.49 21.38
CA ASP A 106 -14.12 -8.35 20.45
C ASP A 106 -13.94 -9.18 19.19
N ARG A 107 -14.39 -10.44 19.27
CA ARG A 107 -14.52 -11.41 18.16
C ARG A 107 -15.64 -11.06 17.16
N ALA A 108 -15.91 -9.78 16.88
CA ALA A 108 -16.93 -9.39 15.89
C ALA A 108 -16.42 -8.33 14.91
N PHE A 109 -15.30 -8.59 14.25
CA PHE A 109 -14.83 -7.81 13.10
C PHE A 109 -15.86 -7.78 11.94
N PHE A 110 -16.73 -8.78 11.87
CA PHE A 110 -17.71 -9.00 10.80
C PHE A 110 -19.16 -8.66 11.18
N GLY A 111 -19.36 -7.97 12.30
CA GLY A 111 -20.67 -7.49 12.73
C GLY A 111 -20.44 -6.23 13.54
N GLY A 112 -20.66 -5.07 12.92
CA GLY A 112 -20.26 -3.75 13.42
C GLY A 112 -20.46 -3.61 14.93
N GLN A 113 -19.36 -3.49 15.66
CA GLN A 113 -19.41 -3.11 17.06
C GLN A 113 -19.30 -1.60 17.12
N ASN A 114 -20.37 -0.97 17.60
CA ASN A 114 -20.31 0.39 18.11
C ASN A 114 -19.89 0.27 19.58
N ALA A 115 -18.60 0.47 19.87
CA ALA A 115 -18.31 1.07 21.16
C ALA A 115 -18.91 2.49 21.10
N GLU A 116 -19.49 3.00 22.19
CA GLU A 116 -20.29 4.23 22.13
C GLU A 116 -19.56 5.40 21.44
N ASP A 117 -18.23 5.45 21.49
CA ASP A 117 -17.39 6.50 20.88
C ASP A 117 -16.47 6.05 19.74
N PHE A 118 -16.41 4.75 19.43
CA PHE A 118 -15.52 4.18 18.40
C PHE A 118 -16.25 3.21 17.48
N VAL A 119 -16.02 3.33 16.18
CA VAL A 119 -16.54 2.38 15.19
C VAL A 119 -15.45 1.39 14.75
N LYS A 120 -15.78 0.10 14.78
CA LYS A 120 -14.94 -0.93 14.14
C LYS A 120 -15.80 -1.76 13.21
N THR A 121 -15.56 -1.63 11.91
CA THR A 121 -16.38 -2.28 10.89
C THR A 121 -15.55 -2.74 9.69
N GLY A 122 -16.05 -3.73 8.96
CA GLY A 122 -15.34 -4.28 7.83
C GLY A 122 -16.16 -5.31 7.06
N ALA A 123 -15.71 -5.59 5.85
CA ALA A 123 -16.43 -6.41 4.89
C ALA A 123 -15.45 -7.18 4.00
N ILE A 124 -15.67 -8.48 3.84
CA ILE A 124 -14.94 -9.33 2.89
C ILE A 124 -15.99 -10.09 2.07
N PHE A 125 -16.01 -9.91 0.75
CA PHE A 125 -16.97 -10.50 -0.21
C PHE A 125 -18.45 -10.09 -0.09
N SER A 126 -18.88 -9.56 1.05
CA SER A 126 -20.24 -9.05 1.26
C SER A 126 -20.16 -7.68 1.90
N GLY A 127 -20.86 -6.69 1.34
CA GLY A 127 -20.82 -5.33 1.85
C GLY A 127 -21.35 -5.20 3.28
N ALA A 128 -21.00 -4.11 3.94
CA ALA A 128 -21.46 -3.79 5.29
C ALA A 128 -21.99 -2.35 5.36
N ARG A 129 -23.05 -2.12 6.13
CA ARG A 129 -23.53 -0.77 6.46
C ARG A 129 -23.55 -0.62 7.97
N THR A 130 -22.89 0.41 8.47
CA THR A 130 -22.79 0.71 9.90
C THR A 130 -23.23 2.13 10.15
N LYS A 131 -24.05 2.34 11.19
CA LYS A 131 -24.44 3.67 11.63
C LYS A 131 -23.97 3.87 13.07
N ASN A 132 -23.38 5.02 13.37
CA ASN A 132 -22.90 5.37 14.70
C ASN A 132 -23.55 6.68 15.16
N TYR A 133 -24.00 6.71 16.41
CA TYR A 133 -24.78 7.80 17.02
C TYR A 133 -24.05 8.45 18.21
N SER A 134 -22.73 8.27 18.29
CA SER A 134 -21.92 8.76 19.42
C SER A 134 -22.09 10.26 19.62
N LYS A 135 -22.17 10.68 20.89
CA LYS A 135 -22.10 12.10 21.27
C LYS A 135 -20.69 12.59 21.59
N SER A 136 -19.69 11.70 21.50
CA SER A 136 -18.28 12.02 21.68
C SER A 136 -17.44 11.11 20.78
N PHE A 137 -17.74 11.12 19.49
CA PHE A 137 -17.09 10.26 18.51
C PHE A 137 -15.60 10.55 18.46
N LYS A 138 -14.79 9.54 18.75
CA LYS A 138 -13.32 9.63 18.83
C LYS A 138 -12.63 9.03 17.61
N GLY A 139 -13.32 8.16 16.86
CA GLY A 139 -12.72 7.58 15.67
C GLY A 139 -13.15 6.16 15.36
N GLY A 140 -12.31 5.47 14.61
CA GLY A 140 -12.58 4.09 14.24
C GLY A 140 -11.60 3.47 13.26
N SER A 141 -11.89 2.23 12.90
CA SER A 141 -11.14 1.48 11.90
C SER A 141 -12.09 0.79 10.94
N ILE A 142 -11.83 0.96 9.64
CA ILE A 142 -12.57 0.35 8.55
C ILE A 142 -11.61 -0.48 7.70
N THR A 143 -11.95 -1.75 7.48
CA THR A 143 -11.17 -2.63 6.58
C THR A 143 -12.09 -3.34 5.64
N THR A 144 -11.87 -3.20 4.33
CA THR A 144 -12.63 -3.94 3.33
C THR A 144 -11.75 -4.57 2.27
N MET A 145 -12.12 -5.79 1.85
CA MET A 145 -11.50 -6.55 0.78
C MET A 145 -12.59 -7.15 -0.13
N PHE A 146 -12.61 -6.83 -1.42
CA PHE A 146 -13.63 -7.36 -2.35
C PHE A 146 -15.07 -7.00 -1.96
N ALA A 147 -15.29 -5.85 -1.33
CA ALA A 147 -16.61 -5.43 -0.85
C ALA A 147 -16.73 -3.89 -0.69
N GLY A 148 -17.94 -3.44 -0.36
CA GLY A 148 -18.26 -2.05 -0.04
C GLY A 148 -18.59 -1.86 1.44
N VAL A 149 -18.18 -0.74 2.05
CA VAL A 149 -18.61 -0.37 3.41
C VAL A 149 -19.23 1.03 3.42
N ASP A 150 -20.46 1.13 3.88
CA ASP A 150 -21.13 2.40 4.15
C ASP A 150 -21.06 2.71 5.65
N LEU A 151 -20.42 3.82 6.01
CA LEU A 151 -20.43 4.35 7.37
C LEU A 151 -21.29 5.62 7.44
N ASP A 152 -22.35 5.58 8.22
CA ASP A 152 -23.22 6.72 8.50
C ASP A 152 -22.89 7.32 9.88
N LEU A 153 -22.38 8.56 9.88
CA LEU A 153 -22.08 9.36 11.08
C LEU A 153 -22.97 10.60 11.18
N LEU A 154 -24.08 10.69 10.43
CA LEU A 154 -24.90 11.90 10.33
C LEU A 154 -25.48 12.35 11.68
N ASP A 155 -25.72 11.39 12.59
CA ASP A 155 -26.27 11.64 13.93
C ASP A 155 -25.19 11.69 15.03
N ALA A 156 -23.90 11.61 14.65
CA ALA A 156 -22.78 11.64 15.57
C ALA A 156 -22.25 13.06 15.82
N GLU A 157 -21.64 13.25 16.99
CA GLU A 157 -20.93 14.49 17.36
C GLU A 157 -19.47 14.14 17.66
N LEU A 158 -18.53 14.95 17.13
CA LEU A 158 -17.10 14.74 17.37
C LEU A 158 -16.74 15.01 18.83
N SER A 159 -15.77 14.27 19.34
CA SER A 159 -15.09 14.61 20.59
C SER A 159 -14.33 15.94 20.45
N LEU A 160 -14.08 16.63 21.58
CA LEU A 160 -13.37 17.92 21.61
C LEU A 160 -11.96 17.84 21.01
N ASP A 161 -11.32 16.67 21.08
CA ASP A 161 -10.00 16.41 20.50
C ASP A 161 -10.04 16.10 18.98
N GLY A 162 -11.23 16.13 18.38
CA GLY A 162 -11.49 15.62 17.04
C GLY A 162 -11.61 14.10 17.02
N ALA A 163 -11.59 13.52 15.81
CA ALA A 163 -11.64 12.08 15.62
C ALA A 163 -10.69 11.59 14.52
N TYR A 164 -10.30 10.33 14.63
CA TYR A 164 -9.34 9.69 13.73
C TYR A 164 -9.90 8.37 13.20
N ILE A 165 -9.98 8.22 11.88
CA ILE A 165 -10.40 6.95 11.25
C ILE A 165 -9.27 6.43 10.36
N ASP A 166 -8.87 5.17 10.59
CA ASP A 166 -8.00 4.42 9.69
C ASP A 166 -8.83 3.58 8.74
N VAL A 167 -8.56 3.71 7.44
CA VAL A 167 -9.29 3.03 6.37
C VAL A 167 -8.34 2.25 5.49
N PHE A 168 -8.58 0.94 5.38
CA PHE A 168 -7.95 0.08 4.39
C PHE A 168 -8.98 -0.46 3.42
N VAL A 169 -8.76 -0.22 2.12
CA VAL A 169 -9.59 -0.73 1.03
C VAL A 169 -8.72 -1.53 0.08
N ALA A 170 -9.09 -2.78 -0.18
CA ALA A 170 -8.56 -3.57 -1.28
C ALA A 170 -9.70 -4.06 -2.18
N PHE A 171 -9.67 -3.77 -3.48
CA PHE A 171 -10.68 -4.26 -4.43
C PHE A 171 -12.12 -3.91 -4.01
N GLY A 172 -12.42 -2.64 -3.75
CA GLY A 172 -13.70 -2.26 -3.14
C GLY A 172 -13.91 -0.76 -2.97
N GLY A 173 -14.84 -0.40 -2.09
CA GLY A 173 -15.21 0.99 -1.82
C GLY A 173 -15.59 1.23 -0.37
N VAL A 174 -15.31 2.43 0.14
CA VAL A 174 -15.83 2.91 1.43
C VAL A 174 -16.49 4.26 1.22
N ASP A 175 -17.73 4.39 1.67
CA ASP A 175 -18.50 5.64 1.67
C ASP A 175 -18.70 6.07 3.13
N ILE A 176 -18.21 7.25 3.48
CA ILE A 176 -18.42 7.85 4.81
C ILE A 176 -19.33 9.07 4.68
N MET A 177 -20.49 9.01 5.32
CA MET A 177 -21.43 10.12 5.43
C MET A 177 -21.17 10.87 6.73
N VAL A 178 -20.89 12.17 6.64
CA VAL A 178 -20.56 13.03 7.79
C VAL A 178 -21.50 14.25 7.89
N PRO A 179 -21.75 14.75 9.12
CA PRO A 179 -22.48 16.00 9.35
C PRO A 179 -21.86 17.21 8.63
N GLU A 180 -22.67 18.20 8.25
CA GLU A 180 -22.22 19.41 7.53
C GLU A 180 -21.27 20.31 8.35
N ASN A 181 -21.28 20.20 9.68
CA ASN A 181 -20.47 21.00 10.59
C ASN A 181 -19.07 20.42 10.85
N TRP A 182 -18.73 19.26 10.29
CA TRP A 182 -17.43 18.63 10.48
C TRP A 182 -16.41 19.13 9.45
N ASN A 183 -15.22 19.47 9.92
CA ASN A 183 -14.08 19.63 9.03
C ASN A 183 -13.49 18.25 8.72
N VAL A 184 -13.27 17.92 7.45
CA VAL A 184 -12.73 16.62 7.04
C VAL A 184 -11.38 16.79 6.38
N VAL A 185 -10.39 16.07 6.90
CA VAL A 185 -9.04 16.01 6.32
C VAL A 185 -8.73 14.55 6.00
N ILE A 186 -8.48 14.28 4.72
CA ILE A 186 -8.10 12.94 4.24
C ILE A 186 -6.61 12.96 3.89
N THR A 187 -5.87 12.00 4.41
CA THR A 187 -4.49 11.69 4.05
C THR A 187 -4.39 10.23 3.64
N GLY A 188 -3.56 9.89 2.67
CA GLY A 188 -3.50 8.49 2.25
C GLY A 188 -2.73 8.21 0.98
N ILE A 189 -2.42 6.94 0.76
CA ILE A 189 -1.68 6.45 -0.40
C ILE A 189 -2.65 5.70 -1.34
N PRO A 190 -2.93 6.22 -2.54
CA PRO A 190 -3.65 5.48 -3.56
C PRO A 190 -2.69 4.53 -4.32
N ILE A 191 -3.08 3.26 -4.45
CA ILE A 191 -2.37 2.22 -5.20
C ILE A 191 -3.36 1.67 -6.23
N PHE A 192 -3.33 2.19 -7.46
CA PHE A 192 -4.33 1.86 -8.50
C PHE A 192 -5.78 2.12 -8.07
N GLY A 193 -6.03 3.26 -7.42
CA GLY A 193 -7.32 3.66 -6.86
C GLY A 193 -7.32 5.15 -6.48
N GLY A 194 -8.19 5.57 -5.55
CA GLY A 194 -8.24 6.96 -5.11
C GLY A 194 -9.07 7.20 -3.86
N TRP A 195 -9.01 8.42 -3.33
CA TRP A 195 -9.94 8.91 -2.32
C TRP A 195 -10.43 10.30 -2.69
N SER A 196 -11.65 10.64 -2.30
CA SER A 196 -12.26 11.94 -2.57
C SER A 196 -12.89 12.51 -1.32
N ASN A 197 -12.60 13.79 -1.07
CA ASN A 197 -13.36 14.58 -0.12
C ASN A 197 -14.40 15.40 -0.89
N LYS A 198 -15.67 14.97 -0.85
CA LYS A 198 -16.82 15.63 -1.48
C LYS A 198 -17.60 16.50 -0.48
N THR A 199 -17.04 16.76 0.70
CA THR A 199 -17.66 17.67 1.68
C THR A 199 -17.59 19.11 1.19
N ARG A 200 -18.62 19.90 1.50
CA ARG A 200 -18.68 21.31 1.11
C ARG A 200 -18.33 22.14 2.33
N ASN A 201 -17.11 22.65 2.39
CA ASN A 201 -16.69 23.48 3.51
C ASN A 201 -17.39 24.86 3.44
N ARG A 202 -18.59 24.93 4.01
CA ARG A 202 -19.46 26.13 3.96
C ARG A 202 -19.08 27.21 4.97
N ASN A 203 -18.14 26.93 5.88
CA ASN A 203 -17.73 27.88 6.91
C ASN A 203 -16.20 28.06 6.91
N ILE A 204 -15.75 29.05 6.13
CA ILE A 204 -14.35 29.54 6.14
C ILE A 204 -13.95 30.12 7.52
N ASN A 205 -14.93 30.40 8.40
CA ASN A 205 -14.72 31.12 9.65
C ASN A 205 -15.04 30.32 10.94
N ASN A 206 -15.37 29.03 10.89
CA ASN A 206 -15.70 28.28 12.12
C ASN A 206 -14.66 27.23 12.50
N ALA A 207 -14.31 27.26 13.79
CA ALA A 207 -13.54 26.28 14.56
C ALA A 207 -14.27 24.93 14.69
N GLY A 208 -14.74 24.36 13.57
CA GLY A 208 -15.37 23.06 13.54
C GLY A 208 -14.38 21.97 13.96
N LEU A 209 -14.86 21.01 14.75
CA LEU A 209 -14.09 19.83 15.10
C LEU A 209 -13.70 19.06 13.83
N THR A 210 -12.48 18.53 13.83
CA THR A 210 -11.91 17.90 12.64
C THR A 210 -11.94 16.39 12.74
N LEU A 211 -12.49 15.75 11.70
CA LEU A 211 -12.32 14.33 11.42
C LEU A 211 -11.11 14.15 10.50
N LYS A 212 -10.09 13.45 11.00
CA LYS A 212 -8.93 13.06 10.20
C LYS A 212 -9.08 11.61 9.75
N ILE A 213 -8.86 11.37 8.47
CA ILE A 213 -8.99 10.04 7.88
C ILE A 213 -7.66 9.67 7.22
N ASN A 214 -7.09 8.56 7.65
CA ASN A 214 -5.90 7.98 7.04
C ASN A 214 -6.30 6.78 6.18
N CYS A 215 -5.99 6.83 4.88
CA CYS A 215 -6.50 5.87 3.91
C CYS A 215 -5.38 5.19 3.10
N ILE A 216 -5.45 3.86 3.02
CA ILE A 216 -4.75 3.08 2.00
C ILE A 216 -5.82 2.51 1.08
N ALA A 217 -5.82 2.96 -0.17
CA ALA A 217 -6.76 2.51 -1.20
C ALA A 217 -5.99 1.73 -2.27
N ALA A 218 -6.10 0.40 -2.26
CA ALA A 218 -5.52 -0.51 -3.24
C ALA A 218 -6.61 -1.05 -4.17
N PHE A 219 -6.58 -0.73 -5.47
CA PHE A 219 -7.59 -1.20 -6.43
C PHE A 219 -9.04 -0.87 -6.01
N GLY A 220 -9.26 0.31 -5.43
CA GLY A 220 -10.55 0.72 -4.88
C GLY A 220 -10.57 2.20 -4.49
N GLY A 221 -11.55 2.61 -3.67
CA GLY A 221 -11.56 3.98 -3.19
C GLY A 221 -12.35 4.29 -1.93
N LEU A 222 -12.14 5.52 -1.45
CA LEU A 222 -12.83 6.11 -0.30
C LEU A 222 -13.50 7.42 -0.74
N ASP A 223 -14.80 7.55 -0.51
CA ASP A 223 -15.53 8.79 -0.68
C ASP A 223 -16.05 9.28 0.68
N VAL A 224 -15.81 10.56 0.98
CA VAL A 224 -16.43 11.23 2.13
C VAL A 224 -17.37 12.31 1.62
N LYS A 225 -18.62 12.28 2.07
CA LYS A 225 -19.68 13.17 1.57
C LYS A 225 -20.60 13.61 2.70
N HIS A 226 -21.27 14.74 2.50
CA HIS A 226 -22.48 15.04 3.26
C HIS A 226 -23.67 14.28 2.67
N TYR A 227 -24.72 14.09 3.45
CA TYR A 227 -25.99 13.63 2.89
C TYR A 227 -26.52 14.69 1.92
N PHE A 228 -26.61 14.36 0.63
CA PHE A 228 -27.29 15.20 -0.34
C PHE A 228 -28.78 14.83 -0.30
N ASN A 229 -29.62 15.83 -0.03
CA ASN A 229 -31.06 15.75 -0.24
C ASN A 229 -31.37 15.81 -1.75
#